data_AF-A0A0F9CJA5-F1
#
_entry.id   AF-A0A0F9CJA5-F1
#
_cell.length_a   1.000
_cell.length_b   1.000
_cell.length_c   1.000
_cell.angle_alpha   90.00
_cell.angle_beta   90.00
_cell.angle_gamma   90.00
#
_symmetry.space_group_name_H-M   'P 1'
#
loop_
_entity.id
_entity.type
_entity.pdbx_description
1 polymer ?
#
loop_
_entity_poly.entity_id
_entity_poly.type
_entity_poly.pdbx_seq_one_letter_code
_entity_poly.pdbx_strand_id
1 'polypeptide(L)'
;YDDHLRVVPTNIGWRADGCNVMGRGVARQAAERCPELAEWYGGQCRKMSKAGRTLLAYFKPGDLVMLPVKPLDEIQPHLSWRGEADPVLVERSIMQLAKTYFMRDVVLPLVGCGNGGLDPAVVIPVLKDYLRTDNFTLVLTPASFRELVIVKALLP
;
A
#
# COMPACT_ATOMS: atom_id res chain seq x y z
N TYR A 1 -15.05 11.19 -7.46
CA TYR A 1 -14.05 10.12 -7.66
C TYR A 1 -14.66 8.74 -7.49
N ASP A 2 -15.96 8.56 -7.72
CA ASP A 2 -16.64 7.34 -7.28
C ASP A 2 -16.21 6.10 -8.08
N ASP A 3 -15.72 6.28 -9.30
CA ASP A 3 -15.27 5.19 -10.19
C ASP A 3 -13.77 4.84 -10.10
N HIS A 4 -12.98 5.53 -9.25
CA HIS A 4 -11.54 5.29 -9.16
C HIS A 4 -11.23 4.11 -8.24
N LEU A 5 -10.28 3.28 -8.66
CA LEU A 5 -9.71 2.23 -7.81
C LEU A 5 -8.72 2.85 -6.82
N ARG A 6 -8.88 2.55 -5.52
CA ARG A 6 -8.14 3.22 -4.44
C ARG A 6 -7.10 2.28 -3.85
N VAL A 7 -5.84 2.73 -3.83
CA VAL A 7 -4.75 1.96 -3.25
C VAL A 7 -4.65 2.19 -1.75
N VAL A 8 -4.55 1.10 -1.00
CA VAL A 8 -4.37 1.09 0.45
C VAL A 8 -3.02 0.44 0.78
N PRO A 9 -2.02 1.21 1.24
CA PRO A 9 -0.77 0.65 1.74
C PRO A 9 -1.02 -0.17 3.01
N THR A 10 -0.52 -1.40 3.04
CA THR A 10 -0.78 -2.35 4.13
C THR A 10 0.48 -3.08 4.60
N ASN A 11 0.38 -3.70 5.77
CA ASN A 11 1.32 -4.73 6.21
C ASN A 11 0.82 -6.11 5.80
N ILE A 12 1.72 -7.05 5.58
CA ILE A 12 1.37 -8.47 5.49
C ILE A 12 1.39 -9.03 6.91
N GLY A 13 0.22 -9.40 7.43
CA GLY A 13 0.12 -9.84 8.83
C GLY A 13 -1.32 -10.12 9.24
N TRP A 14 -1.49 -10.79 10.37
CA TRP A 14 -2.81 -11.08 10.93
C TRP A 14 -2.72 -11.33 12.45
N ARG A 15 -3.81 -11.03 13.15
CA ARG A 15 -4.02 -11.33 14.58
C ARG A 15 -4.49 -12.76 14.78
N ALA A 16 -4.63 -13.17 16.04
CA ALA A 16 -5.15 -14.49 16.42
C ALA A 16 -6.57 -14.76 15.89
N ASP A 17 -7.41 -13.73 15.79
CA ASP A 17 -8.75 -13.80 15.18
C ASP A 17 -8.72 -13.92 13.64
N GLY A 18 -7.53 -13.85 13.03
CA GLY A 18 -7.34 -13.91 11.59
C GLY A 18 -7.49 -12.58 10.85
N CYS A 19 -7.81 -11.48 11.53
CA CYS A 19 -7.91 -10.16 10.92
C CYS A 19 -6.53 -9.53 10.71
N ASN A 20 -6.35 -8.77 9.63
CA ASN A 20 -5.19 -7.90 9.45
C ASN A 20 -5.23 -6.70 10.43
N VAL A 21 -4.06 -6.20 10.82
CA VAL A 21 -3.95 -5.01 11.67
C VAL A 21 -3.99 -3.74 10.82
N MET A 22 -5.13 -3.04 10.86
CA MET A 22 -5.38 -1.80 10.11
C MET A 22 -5.61 -0.60 11.05
N GLY A 23 -4.66 -0.33 11.94
CA GLY A 23 -4.87 0.61 13.07
C GLY A 23 -4.54 2.09 12.81
N ARG A 24 -3.91 2.45 11.68
CA ARG A 24 -3.48 3.84 11.38
C ARG A 24 -3.56 4.18 9.89
N GLY A 25 -3.57 5.48 9.60
CA GLY A 25 -3.45 6.02 8.24
C GLY A 25 -4.57 5.56 7.29
N VAL A 26 -4.22 5.41 6.01
CA VAL A 26 -5.15 5.01 4.95
C VAL A 26 -5.77 3.63 5.22
N ALA A 27 -5.01 2.68 5.78
CA ALA A 27 -5.53 1.36 6.14
C ALA A 27 -6.65 1.43 7.18
N ARG A 28 -6.49 2.28 8.21
CA ARG A 28 -7.56 2.51 9.21
C ARG A 28 -8.80 3.12 8.57
N GLN A 29 -8.64 4.16 7.75
CA GLN A 29 -9.77 4.80 7.08
C GLN A 29 -10.51 3.83 6.16
N ALA A 30 -9.79 2.93 5.50
CA ALA A 30 -10.38 1.88 4.68
C ALA A 30 -11.18 0.87 5.53
N ALA A 31 -10.62 0.40 6.65
CA ALA A 31 -11.31 -0.53 7.56
C ALA A 31 -12.53 0.09 8.26
N GLU A 32 -12.48 1.39 8.59
CA GLU A 32 -13.63 2.11 9.15
C GLU A 32 -14.79 2.23 8.14
N ARG A 33 -14.48 2.28 6.84
CA ARG A 33 -15.48 2.36 5.76
C ARG A 33 -15.98 0.99 5.29
N CYS A 34 -15.14 -0.04 5.39
CA CYS A 34 -15.44 -1.41 4.99
C CYS A 34 -15.12 -2.35 6.17
N PRO A 35 -16.07 -2.56 7.10
CA PRO A 35 -15.82 -3.30 8.35
C PRO A 35 -15.28 -4.73 8.16
N GLU A 36 -15.64 -5.40 7.07
CA GLU A 36 -15.22 -6.75 6.71
C GLU A 36 -13.81 -6.82 6.08
N LEU A 37 -13.23 -5.66 5.73
CA LEU A 37 -11.95 -5.58 5.03
C LEU A 37 -10.81 -6.22 5.83
N ALA A 38 -10.77 -6.01 7.14
CA ALA A 38 -9.69 -6.51 7.99
C ALA A 38 -9.66 -8.04 8.04
N GLU A 39 -10.83 -8.68 8.21
CA GLU A 39 -10.98 -10.13 8.20
C GLU A 39 -10.61 -10.69 6.82
N TRP A 40 -11.22 -10.12 5.77
CA TRP A 40 -10.99 -10.55 4.39
C TRP A 40 -9.50 -10.49 4.03
N TYR A 41 -8.84 -9.36 4.33
CA TYR A 41 -7.44 -9.17 3.96
C TYR A 41 -6.50 -10.03 4.80
N GLY A 42 -6.78 -10.25 6.09
CA GLY A 42 -6.03 -11.20 6.90
C GLY A 42 -6.09 -12.64 6.34
N GLY A 43 -7.22 -13.02 5.73
CA GLY A 43 -7.32 -14.23 4.91
C GLY A 43 -6.36 -14.24 3.71
N GLN A 44 -6.22 -13.11 3.00
CA GLN A 44 -5.29 -12.99 1.88
C GLN A 44 -3.82 -13.04 2.32
N CYS A 45 -3.46 -12.37 3.43
CA CYS A 45 -2.10 -12.42 3.97
C CYS A 45 -1.66 -13.86 4.30
N ARG A 46 -2.56 -14.67 4.88
CA ARG A 46 -2.30 -16.08 5.16
C ARG A 46 -2.07 -16.91 3.89
N LYS A 47 -2.82 -16.61 2.82
CA LYS A 47 -2.61 -17.26 1.50
C LYS A 47 -1.27 -16.87 0.89
N MET A 48 -0.89 -15.58 0.96
CA MET A 48 0.40 -15.08 0.47
C MET A 48 1.57 -15.76 1.18
N SER A 49 1.50 -15.85 2.52
CA SER A 49 2.49 -16.54 3.35
C SER A 49 2.69 -18.00 2.93
N LYS A 50 1.59 -18.77 2.79
CA LYS A 50 1.66 -20.18 2.35
C LYS A 50 2.20 -20.34 0.93
N ALA A 51 1.90 -19.41 0.04
CA ALA A 51 2.34 -19.45 -1.36
C ALA A 51 3.77 -18.93 -1.57
N GLY A 52 4.41 -18.36 -0.54
CA GLY A 52 5.75 -17.76 -0.65
C GLY A 52 5.82 -16.58 -1.62
N ARG A 53 4.69 -15.92 -1.92
CA ARG A 53 4.64 -14.79 -2.86
C ARG A 53 3.72 -13.69 -2.37
N THR A 54 4.21 -12.46 -2.45
CA THR A 54 3.41 -11.26 -2.18
C THR A 54 2.63 -10.88 -3.43
N LEU A 55 1.30 -10.82 -3.29
CA LEU A 55 0.40 -10.41 -4.36
C LEU A 55 -0.39 -9.19 -3.91
N LEU A 56 -0.74 -8.33 -4.87
CA LEU A 56 -1.81 -7.37 -4.65
C LEU A 56 -3.13 -8.10 -4.38
N ALA A 57 -3.97 -7.53 -3.52
CA ALA A 57 -5.30 -8.08 -3.25
C ALA A 57 -6.38 -7.02 -3.56
N TYR A 58 -7.30 -7.35 -4.46
CA TYR A 58 -8.43 -6.48 -4.81
C TYR A 58 -9.66 -6.81 -3.97
N PHE A 59 -10.15 -5.81 -3.27
CA PHE A 59 -11.35 -5.87 -2.44
C PHE A 59 -12.49 -5.12 -3.14
N LYS A 60 -13.38 -5.90 -3.75
CA LYS A 60 -14.48 -5.40 -4.59
C LYS A 60 -15.46 -4.46 -3.86
N PRO A 61 -15.92 -4.72 -2.61
CA PRO A 61 -16.96 -3.88 -1.99
C PRO A 61 -16.61 -2.40 -1.86
N GLY A 62 -15.32 -2.04 -1.80
CA GLY A 62 -14.86 -0.64 -1.73
C GLY A 62 -14.00 -0.18 -2.91
N ASP A 63 -13.87 -1.00 -3.95
CA ASP A 63 -12.90 -0.80 -5.04
C ASP A 63 -11.49 -0.49 -4.54
N LEU A 64 -11.03 -1.29 -3.57
CA LEU A 64 -9.74 -1.09 -2.91
C LEU A 64 -8.71 -2.10 -3.42
N VAL A 65 -7.48 -1.65 -3.64
CA VAL A 65 -6.33 -2.54 -3.84
C VAL A 65 -5.40 -2.43 -2.65
N MET A 66 -5.25 -3.55 -1.95
CA MET A 66 -4.29 -3.68 -0.88
C MET A 66 -2.90 -3.80 -1.50
N LEU A 67 -2.03 -2.85 -1.17
CA LEU A 67 -0.67 -2.76 -1.63
C LEU A 67 0.26 -3.04 -0.45
N PRO A 68 0.85 -4.24 -0.35
CA PRO A 68 1.79 -4.56 0.71
C PRO A 68 3.02 -3.66 0.66
N VAL A 69 3.33 -3.02 1.79
CA VAL A 69 4.55 -2.20 1.94
C VAL A 69 5.38 -2.60 3.15
N LYS A 70 4.79 -3.28 4.15
CA LYS A 70 5.54 -3.87 5.28
C LYS A 70 5.53 -5.39 5.17
N PRO A 71 6.69 -6.06 5.23
CA PRO A 71 6.78 -7.50 5.08
C PRO A 71 6.15 -8.24 6.25
N LEU A 72 5.94 -9.54 6.07
CA LEU A 72 5.47 -10.43 7.13
C LEU A 72 6.60 -10.66 8.15
N ASP A 73 6.24 -10.54 9.42
CA ASP A 73 7.02 -11.10 10.51
C ASP A 73 6.58 -12.56 10.69
N GLU A 74 7.43 -13.50 10.31
CA GLU A 74 7.09 -14.93 10.31
C GLU A 74 6.92 -15.50 11.73
N ILE A 75 7.58 -14.88 12.72
CA ILE A 75 7.50 -15.31 14.12
C ILE A 75 6.27 -14.68 14.78
N GLN A 76 6.02 -13.39 14.50
CA GLN A 76 4.93 -12.62 15.09
C GLN A 76 4.10 -11.90 14.02
N PRO A 77 3.25 -12.62 13.24
CA PRO A 77 2.44 -12.03 12.16
C PRO A 77 1.53 -10.86 12.57
N HIS A 78 1.13 -10.81 13.84
CA HIS A 78 0.29 -9.75 14.40
C HIS A 78 1.07 -8.46 14.70
N LEU A 79 2.41 -8.49 14.67
CA LEU A 79 3.30 -7.35 14.87
C LEU A 79 3.92 -6.82 13.59
N SER A 80 3.66 -7.43 12.42
CA SER A 80 4.23 -7.00 11.13
C SER A 80 3.96 -5.52 10.79
N TRP A 81 2.90 -4.94 11.35
CA TRP A 81 2.61 -3.50 11.22
C TRP A 81 3.63 -2.58 11.91
N ARG A 82 4.39 -3.07 12.90
CA ARG A 82 5.42 -2.32 13.64
C ARG A 82 6.70 -2.13 12.86
N GLY A 83 7.00 -3.03 11.93
CA GLY A 83 8.18 -2.91 11.07
C GLY A 83 8.15 -1.66 10.18
N GLU A 84 9.29 -1.32 9.62
CA GLU A 84 9.37 -0.29 8.58
C GLU A 84 8.81 -0.82 7.26
N ALA A 85 8.45 0.09 6.35
CA ALA A 85 8.17 -0.32 4.98
C ALA A 85 9.47 -0.75 4.30
N ASP A 86 9.39 -1.79 3.47
CA ASP A 86 10.53 -2.35 2.75
C ASP A 86 10.55 -1.78 1.32
N PRO A 87 11.62 -1.07 0.90
CA PRO A 87 11.74 -0.52 -0.45
C PRO A 87 11.58 -1.56 -1.56
N VAL A 88 12.13 -2.78 -1.36
CA VAL A 88 12.06 -3.86 -2.35
C VAL A 88 10.62 -4.37 -2.48
N LEU A 89 9.91 -4.48 -1.35
CA LEU A 89 8.50 -4.85 -1.35
C LEU A 89 7.62 -3.78 -1.99
N VAL A 90 7.92 -2.50 -1.72
CA VAL A 90 7.23 -1.35 -2.33
C VAL A 90 7.40 -1.38 -3.85
N GLU A 91 8.63 -1.53 -4.35
CA GLU A 91 8.91 -1.62 -5.78
C GLU A 91 8.15 -2.78 -6.44
N ARG A 92 8.25 -3.98 -5.87
CA ARG A 92 7.53 -5.16 -6.39
C ARG A 92 6.02 -4.94 -6.44
N SER A 93 5.46 -4.27 -5.42
CA SER A 93 4.03 -4.02 -5.35
C SER A 93 3.56 -2.95 -6.34
N ILE A 94 4.37 -1.90 -6.57
CA ILE A 94 4.11 -0.87 -7.60
C ILE A 94 4.21 -1.48 -9.00
N MET A 95 5.22 -2.31 -9.27
CA MET A 95 5.36 -3.01 -10.56
C MET A 95 4.14 -3.91 -10.83
N GLN A 96 3.67 -4.65 -9.82
CA GLN A 96 2.43 -5.44 -9.95
C GLN A 96 1.20 -4.55 -10.18
N LEU A 97 1.11 -3.40 -9.53
CA LEU A 97 -0.01 -2.47 -9.66
C LEU A 97 -0.08 -1.95 -11.09
N ALA A 98 1.06 -1.46 -11.61
CA ALA A 98 1.21 -1.00 -12.98
C ALA A 98 0.76 -2.07 -13.97
N LYS A 99 1.28 -3.29 -13.84
CA LYS A 99 0.96 -4.40 -14.74
C LYS A 99 -0.52 -4.82 -14.68
N THR A 100 -1.11 -4.83 -13.49
CA THR A 100 -2.45 -5.40 -13.28
C THR A 100 -3.56 -4.41 -13.61
N TYR A 101 -3.34 -3.12 -13.36
CA TYR A 101 -4.38 -2.09 -13.42
C TYR A 101 -4.06 -0.94 -14.40
N PHE A 102 -3.20 -1.17 -15.40
CA PHE A 102 -2.82 -0.16 -16.41
C PHE A 102 -4.00 0.44 -17.21
N MET A 103 -5.17 -0.22 -17.23
CA MET A 103 -6.39 0.25 -17.92
C MET A 103 -7.43 0.88 -17.00
N ARG A 104 -7.14 1.06 -15.71
CA ARG A 104 -8.09 1.56 -14.70
C ARG A 104 -7.60 2.87 -14.14
N ASP A 105 -8.50 3.81 -13.86
CA ASP A 105 -8.11 5.00 -13.10
C ASP A 105 -7.82 4.60 -11.66
N VAL A 106 -6.57 4.79 -11.24
CA VAL A 106 -6.05 4.40 -9.93
C VAL A 106 -5.60 5.64 -9.18
N VAL A 107 -6.11 5.78 -7.97
CA VAL A 107 -5.61 6.78 -7.01
C VAL A 107 -4.80 6.10 -5.93
N LEU A 108 -3.63 6.66 -5.63
CA LEU A 108 -2.74 6.11 -4.60
C LEU A 108 -2.09 7.22 -3.78
N PRO A 109 -1.83 6.99 -2.48
CA PRO A 109 -1.03 7.90 -1.68
C PRO A 109 0.46 7.73 -2.01
N LEU A 110 1.31 8.55 -1.39
CA LEU A 110 2.75 8.29 -1.36
C LEU A 110 3.03 7.07 -0.49
N VAL A 111 3.13 5.90 -1.12
CA VAL A 111 3.18 4.59 -0.45
C VAL A 111 4.47 4.40 0.34
N GLY A 112 4.40 3.72 1.49
CA GLY A 112 5.57 3.42 2.33
C GLY A 112 6.18 4.60 3.11
N CYS A 113 5.92 5.86 2.75
CA CYS A 113 6.64 7.00 3.33
C CYS A 113 6.12 7.50 4.68
N GLY A 114 4.80 7.46 4.92
CA GLY A 114 4.19 7.95 6.18
C GLY A 114 4.48 7.06 7.40
N ASN A 115 3.49 6.29 7.88
CA ASN A 115 3.71 5.33 8.98
C ASN A 115 4.67 4.17 8.63
N GLY A 116 5.20 4.14 7.40
CA GLY A 116 6.22 3.18 6.96
C GLY A 116 7.64 3.73 7.03
N GLY A 117 7.83 5.05 7.17
CA GLY A 117 9.13 5.68 7.40
C GLY A 117 10.06 5.78 6.19
N LEU A 118 9.64 5.34 4.99
CA LEU A 118 10.49 5.50 3.81
C LEU A 118 10.68 6.97 3.43
N ASP A 119 11.89 7.29 2.96
CA ASP A 119 12.16 8.59 2.36
C ASP A 119 11.41 8.71 1.01
N PRO A 120 10.60 9.75 0.80
CA PRO A 120 10.00 10.04 -0.51
C PRO A 120 10.99 10.00 -1.67
N ALA A 121 12.25 10.43 -1.47
CA ALA A 121 13.29 10.40 -2.50
C ALA A 121 13.62 8.99 -3.00
N VAL A 122 13.35 7.95 -2.20
CA VAL A 122 13.48 6.54 -2.60
C VAL A 122 12.25 6.06 -3.36
N VAL A 123 11.05 6.50 -2.98
CA VAL A 123 9.79 5.99 -3.53
C VAL A 123 9.39 6.69 -4.85
N ILE A 124 9.66 7.99 -4.97
CA ILE A 124 9.28 8.77 -6.17
C ILE A 124 9.90 8.22 -7.46
N PRO A 125 11.20 7.87 -7.52
CA PRO A 125 11.78 7.26 -8.71
C PRO A 125 11.04 5.98 -9.12
N VAL A 126 10.75 5.10 -8.16
CA VAL A 126 9.99 3.86 -8.41
C VAL A 126 8.61 4.14 -8.98
N LEU A 127 7.88 5.13 -8.45
CA LEU A 127 6.57 5.51 -8.99
C LEU A 127 6.70 6.00 -10.44
N LYS A 128 7.71 6.83 -10.77
CA LYS A 128 7.95 7.32 -12.12
C LYS A 128 8.35 6.20 -13.09
N ASP A 129 9.14 5.24 -12.62
CA ASP A 129 9.66 4.16 -13.45
C ASP A 129 8.57 3.19 -13.90
N TYR A 130 7.56 2.93 -13.05
CA TYR A 130 6.53 1.93 -13.33
C TYR A 130 5.14 2.51 -13.65
N LEU A 131 4.75 3.65 -13.07
CA LEU A 131 3.43 4.27 -13.27
C LEU A 131 3.50 5.35 -14.37
N ARG A 132 3.78 4.91 -15.61
CA ARG A 132 4.08 5.80 -16.75
C ARG A 132 2.85 6.32 -17.50
N THR A 133 1.66 5.92 -17.10
CA THR A 133 0.40 6.22 -17.78
C THR A 133 -0.44 7.18 -16.94
N ASP A 134 -1.20 8.05 -17.60
CA ASP A 134 -1.93 9.15 -16.95
C ASP A 134 -3.11 8.69 -16.08
N ASN A 135 -3.46 7.40 -16.11
CA ASN A 135 -4.50 6.78 -15.28
C ASN A 135 -4.06 6.59 -13.81
N PHE A 136 -2.82 6.93 -13.43
CA PHE A 136 -2.36 6.88 -12.04
C PHE A 136 -2.26 8.28 -11.43
N THR A 137 -3.08 8.55 -10.41
CA THR A 137 -3.13 9.85 -9.72
C THR A 137 -2.58 9.73 -8.29
N LEU A 138 -1.48 10.42 -8.02
CA LEU A 138 -0.91 10.54 -6.68
C LEU A 138 -1.74 11.51 -5.82
N VAL A 139 -2.29 11.03 -4.70
CA VAL A 139 -3.08 11.82 -3.75
C VAL A 139 -2.25 12.11 -2.52
N LEU A 140 -2.01 13.38 -2.23
CA LEU A 140 -1.12 13.82 -1.16
C LEU A 140 -1.89 14.59 -0.08
N THR A 141 -1.51 14.36 1.18
CA THR A 141 -1.88 15.30 2.24
C THR A 141 -1.09 16.60 2.07
N PRO A 142 -1.55 17.73 2.65
CA PRO A 142 -0.76 18.96 2.64
C PRO A 142 0.66 18.80 3.22
N ALA A 143 0.84 17.90 4.20
CA ALA A 143 2.16 17.60 4.76
C ALA A 143 3.06 16.87 3.75
N SER A 144 2.56 15.76 3.17
CA SER A 144 3.30 14.98 2.18
C SER A 144 3.60 15.77 0.89
N PHE A 145 2.73 16.72 0.53
CA PHE A 145 2.99 17.63 -0.58
C PHE A 145 4.18 18.55 -0.31
N ARG A 146 4.30 19.11 0.91
CA ARG A 146 5.45 19.96 1.29
C ARG A 146 6.76 19.17 1.27
N GLU A 147 6.76 17.96 1.80
CA GLU A 147 7.93 17.06 1.75
C GLU A 147 8.35 16.78 0.31
N LEU A 148 7.38 16.48 -0.57
CA LEU A 148 7.65 16.24 -1.98
C LEU A 148 8.25 17.46 -2.70
N VAL A 149 7.76 18.67 -2.40
CA VAL A 149 8.29 19.91 -2.98
C VAL A 149 9.74 20.13 -2.55
N ILE A 150 10.07 19.87 -1.28
CA ILE A 150 11.46 19.94 -0.78
C ILE A 150 12.35 18.95 -1.53
N VAL A 151 11.92 17.70 -1.66
CA VAL A 151 12.68 16.68 -2.41
C VAL A 151 12.90 17.10 -3.86
N LYS A 152 11.88 17.64 -4.54
CA LYS A 152 12.04 18.19 -5.90
C LYS A 152 13.05 19.33 -5.99
N ALA A 153 13.18 20.14 -4.95
CA ALA A 153 14.17 21.23 -4.92
C ALA A 153 15.60 20.73 -4.64
N LEU A 154 15.76 19.50 -4.13
CA LEU A 154 17.04 18.87 -3.81
C LEU A 154 17.53 17.90 -4.89
N LEU A 155 16.66 17.50 -5.82
CA LEU A 155 17.03 16.71 -6.99
C LEU A 155 17.46 17.66 -8.13
N PRO A 156 18.63 17.43 -8.76
CA PRO A 156 19.15 18.29 -9.83
C PRO A 156 18.27 18.30 -11.09
#